data_AF-A0A8T2NJT6-F1
#
_entry.id   AF-A0A8T2NJT6-F1
#
_cell.length_a   1.000
_cell.length_b   1.000
_cell.length_c   1.000
_cell.angle_alpha   90.00
_cell.angle_beta   90.00
_cell.angle_gamma   90.00
#
_symmetry.space_group_name_H-M   'P 1'
#
loop_
_entity.id
_entity.type
_entity.pdbx_description
1 polymer ?
#
loop_
_entity_poly.entity_id
_entity_poly.type
_entity_poly.pdbx_seq_one_letter_code
_entity_poly.pdbx_strand_id
1 'polypeptide(L)'
;MEPLTTEHTKMYFYENRLQTYSGWPFEEGCACTPENMAKAGFIHTPSENSPDIAMCFFCYKELEGWEPEDDPVKEHKSHSPLCTFISLKKSVNELTVEEILKLEKERQKFLIVCRNFTAKYSVILCSVWAFSTL
;
A
#
# COMPACT_ATOMS: atom_id res chain seq x y z
N MET A 1 -4.47 25.75 0.03
CA MET A 1 -3.64 24.65 0.56
C MET A 1 -4.32 24.22 1.84
N GLU A 2 -5.15 23.18 1.78
CA GLU A 2 -5.79 22.70 3.01
C GLU A 2 -4.71 22.13 3.93
N PRO A 3 -4.72 22.47 5.23
CA PRO A 3 -3.73 21.97 6.17
C PRO A 3 -3.78 20.43 6.19
N LEU A 4 -2.63 19.80 6.38
CA LEU A 4 -2.50 18.35 6.55
C LEU A 4 -3.45 17.91 7.68
N THR A 5 -4.66 17.49 7.34
CA THR A 5 -5.61 17.05 8.36
C THR A 5 -5.12 15.72 8.94
N THR A 6 -5.54 15.43 10.17
CA THR A 6 -5.24 14.17 10.87
C THR A 6 -5.60 12.94 10.03
N GLU A 7 -6.59 13.04 9.16
CA GLU A 7 -7.02 11.96 8.27
C GLU A 7 -6.00 11.64 7.16
N HIS A 8 -5.33 12.65 6.59
CA HIS A 8 -4.35 12.43 5.52
C HIS A 8 -3.07 11.76 6.03
N THR A 9 -2.74 11.95 7.31
CA THR A 9 -1.52 11.42 7.93
C THR A 9 -1.73 10.14 8.73
N LYS A 10 -2.99 9.76 9.01
CA LYS A 10 -3.36 8.59 9.82
C LYS A 10 -2.60 7.32 9.43
N MET A 11 -2.54 6.99 8.14
CA MET A 11 -1.94 5.74 7.68
C MET A 11 -0.41 5.73 7.63
N TYR A 12 0.26 6.86 7.91
CA TYR A 12 1.71 6.85 8.09
C TYR A 12 2.13 6.14 9.39
N PHE A 13 1.26 6.10 10.40
CA PHE A 13 1.48 5.34 11.63
C PHE A 13 1.29 3.85 11.38
N TYR A 14 2.26 3.05 11.82
CA TYR A 14 2.28 1.61 11.61
C TYR A 14 1.07 0.93 12.25
N GLU A 15 0.73 1.33 13.46
CA GLU A 15 -0.34 0.77 14.28
C GLU A 15 -1.70 0.89 13.59
N ASN A 16 -1.94 2.02 12.90
CA ASN A 16 -3.16 2.25 12.15
C ASN A 16 -3.27 1.33 10.93
N ARG A 17 -2.14 1.00 10.29
CA ARG A 17 -2.13 0.04 9.18
C ARG A 17 -2.36 -1.38 9.70
N LEU A 18 -1.71 -1.76 10.79
CA LEU A 18 -1.89 -3.08 11.40
C LEU A 18 -3.35 -3.33 11.80
N GLN A 19 -4.04 -2.33 12.35
CA GLN A 19 -5.46 -2.43 12.73
C GLN A 19 -6.42 -2.70 11.56
N THR A 20 -5.98 -2.52 10.31
CA THR A 20 -6.83 -2.84 9.15
C THR A 20 -6.97 -4.35 8.92
N TYR A 21 -6.01 -5.15 9.38
CA TYR A 21 -5.97 -6.60 9.17
C TYR A 21 -6.95 -7.31 10.11
N SER A 22 -8.18 -7.46 9.64
CA SER A 22 -9.23 -8.24 10.32
C SER A 22 -9.66 -9.39 9.42
N GLY A 23 -9.42 -10.64 9.85
CA GLY A 23 -9.70 -11.83 9.04
C GLY A 23 -8.65 -12.10 7.96
N TRP A 24 -7.42 -11.63 8.15
CA TRP A 24 -6.29 -11.95 7.27
C TRP A 24 -5.91 -13.43 7.43
N PRO A 25 -5.73 -14.20 6.34
CA PRO A 25 -5.58 -15.65 6.42
C PRO A 25 -4.18 -16.13 6.84
N PHE A 26 -3.16 -15.27 6.79
CA PHE A 26 -1.76 -15.65 7.01
C PHE A 26 -1.23 -15.14 8.34
N GLU A 27 -1.05 -16.03 9.31
CA GLU A 27 -0.61 -15.71 10.67
C GLU A 27 0.80 -16.28 10.97
N GLU A 28 1.04 -16.73 12.20
CA GLU A 28 2.34 -17.23 12.66
C GLU A 28 2.91 -18.31 11.74
N GLY A 29 4.17 -18.15 11.33
CA GLY A 29 4.86 -19.04 10.40
C GLY A 29 4.84 -18.60 8.94
N CYS A 30 4.03 -17.60 8.57
CA CYS A 30 4.03 -17.00 7.23
C CYS A 30 5.01 -15.82 7.14
N ALA A 31 5.49 -15.51 5.95
CA ALA A 31 6.22 -14.28 5.65
C ALA A 31 5.29 -13.08 5.51
N CYS A 32 4.09 -13.27 4.95
CA CYS A 32 3.08 -12.23 4.72
C CYS A 32 2.11 -12.01 5.91
N THR A 33 2.62 -12.02 7.15
CA THR A 33 1.80 -11.73 8.34
C THR A 33 1.28 -10.28 8.35
N PRO A 34 0.21 -9.96 9.10
CA PRO A 34 -0.30 -8.60 9.24
C PRO A 34 0.78 -7.57 9.61
N GLU A 35 1.71 -7.94 10.49
CA GLU A 35 2.82 -7.09 10.91
C GLU A 35 3.79 -6.79 9.77
N ASN A 36 4.15 -7.81 8.98
CA ASN A 36 5.07 -7.64 7.86
C ASN A 36 4.41 -6.87 6.71
N MET A 37 3.14 -7.14 6.45
CA MET A 37 2.32 -6.41 5.49
C MET A 37 2.21 -4.92 5.87
N ALA A 38 1.85 -4.62 7.12
CA ALA A 38 1.76 -3.25 7.63
C ALA A 38 3.12 -2.54 7.64
N LYS A 39 4.23 -3.24 7.93
CA LYS A 39 5.60 -2.68 7.82
C LYS A 39 5.94 -2.30 6.38
N ALA A 40 5.54 -3.12 5.41
CA ALA A 40 5.71 -2.84 3.97
C ALA A 40 4.78 -1.74 3.45
N GLY A 41 3.90 -1.17 4.30
CA GLY A 41 3.02 -0.07 3.94
C GLY A 41 1.69 -0.52 3.35
N PHE A 42 1.34 -1.80 3.43
CA PHE A 42 0.04 -2.29 3.05
C PHE A 42 -1.00 -2.07 4.15
N ILE A 43 -2.25 -1.90 3.72
CA ILE A 43 -3.46 -1.98 4.53
C ILE A 43 -4.36 -3.06 3.92
N HIS A 44 -5.12 -3.75 4.76
CA HIS A 44 -6.09 -4.75 4.32
C HIS A 44 -7.37 -4.07 3.87
N THR A 45 -7.81 -4.35 2.64
CA THR A 45 -9.00 -3.79 2.03
C THR A 45 -9.80 -4.90 1.34
N PRO A 46 -10.35 -5.86 2.11
CA PRO A 46 -11.01 -7.03 1.55
C PRO A 46 -12.28 -6.65 0.79
N SER A 47 -12.61 -7.45 -0.22
CA SER A 47 -13.91 -7.44 -0.89
C SER A 47 -14.59 -8.81 -0.74
N GLU A 48 -15.88 -8.90 -1.05
CA GLU A 48 -16.63 -10.17 -0.97
C GLU A 48 -16.00 -11.30 -1.83
N ASN A 49 -15.36 -10.94 -2.94
CA ASN A 49 -14.80 -11.90 -3.90
C ASN A 49 -13.29 -12.11 -3.72
N SER A 50 -12.61 -11.22 -3.01
CA SER A 50 -11.16 -11.26 -2.79
C SER A 50 -10.87 -10.84 -1.34
N PRO A 51 -10.84 -11.80 -0.41
CA PRO A 51 -10.71 -11.53 1.03
C PRO A 51 -9.27 -11.13 1.44
N ASP A 52 -8.28 -11.31 0.58
CA ASP A 52 -6.87 -11.07 0.84
C ASP A 52 -6.31 -9.86 0.07
N ILE A 53 -7.17 -8.95 -0.41
CA ILE A 53 -6.69 -7.71 -1.05
C ILE A 53 -5.94 -6.86 -0.02
N ALA A 54 -4.73 -6.48 -0.37
CA ALA A 54 -3.92 -5.52 0.35
C ALA A 54 -3.52 -4.35 -0.56
N MET A 55 -3.69 -3.12 -0.07
CA MET A 55 -3.36 -1.91 -0.81
C MET A 55 -2.28 -1.11 -0.09
N CYS A 56 -1.26 -0.63 -0.81
CA CYS A 56 -0.32 0.32 -0.20
C CYS A 56 -1.00 1.67 0.06
N PHE A 57 -0.99 2.18 1.30
CA PHE A 57 -1.63 3.46 1.64
C PHE A 57 -1.00 4.69 0.92
N PHE A 58 0.23 4.54 0.43
CA PHE A 58 1.02 5.62 -0.16
C PHE A 58 0.94 5.61 -1.70
N CYS A 59 1.28 4.49 -2.34
CA CYS A 59 1.29 4.41 -3.80
C CYS A 59 -0.02 3.85 -4.39
N TYR A 60 -0.96 3.41 -3.55
CA TYR A 60 -2.26 2.84 -3.95
C TYR A 60 -2.16 1.61 -4.85
N LYS A 61 -1.02 0.91 -4.84
CA LYS A 61 -0.91 -0.38 -5.52
C LYS A 61 -1.66 -1.43 -4.69
N GLU A 62 -2.68 -2.01 -5.32
CA GLU A 62 -3.42 -3.17 -4.81
C GLU A 62 -2.76 -4.47 -5.30
N LEU A 63 -2.69 -5.45 -4.41
CA LEU A 63 -2.24 -6.82 -4.65
C LEU A 63 -3.20 -7.79 -3.95
N GLU A 64 -3.46 -8.91 -4.60
CA GLU A 64 -4.30 -10.03 -4.12
C GLU A 64 -3.64 -11.35 -4.53
N GLY A 65 -4.11 -12.47 -4.00
CA GLY A 65 -3.54 -13.80 -4.26
C GLY A 65 -2.24 -14.03 -3.49
N TRP A 66 -2.18 -13.56 -2.25
CA TRP A 66 -1.00 -13.71 -1.40
C TRP A 66 -0.78 -15.17 -1.02
N GLU A 67 0.48 -15.59 -1.00
CA GLU A 67 0.92 -16.90 -0.55
C GLU A 67 1.69 -16.78 0.78
N PRO A 68 1.69 -17.82 1.64
CA PRO A 68 2.37 -17.77 2.95
C PRO A 68 3.84 -17.36 2.88
N GLU A 69 4.55 -17.68 1.80
CA GLU A 69 5.98 -17.43 1.62
C GLU A 69 6.31 -16.05 1.05
N ASP A 70 5.31 -15.28 0.64
CA ASP A 70 5.51 -13.97 0.01
C ASP A 70 6.11 -12.96 0.98
N ASP A 71 7.16 -12.28 0.52
CA ASP A 71 7.81 -11.19 1.25
C ASP A 71 7.13 -9.86 0.84
N PRO A 72 6.37 -9.21 1.73
CA PRO A 72 5.62 -8.01 1.37
C PRO A 72 6.48 -6.85 0.87
N VAL A 73 7.74 -6.75 1.34
CA VAL A 73 8.67 -5.71 0.89
C VAL A 73 9.15 -5.99 -0.53
N LYS A 74 9.41 -7.25 -0.87
CA LYS A 74 9.81 -7.64 -2.24
C LYS A 74 8.66 -7.46 -3.21
N GLU A 75 7.47 -7.92 -2.85
CA GLU A 75 6.27 -7.76 -3.68
C GLU A 75 5.97 -6.29 -3.95
N HIS A 76 6.01 -5.44 -2.91
CA HIS A 76 5.81 -4.00 -3.09
C HIS A 76 6.86 -3.40 -4.04
N LYS A 77 8.16 -3.71 -3.85
CA LYS A 77 9.22 -3.17 -4.71
C LYS A 77 9.11 -3.66 -6.17
N SER A 78 8.69 -4.91 -6.38
CA SER A 78 8.46 -5.48 -7.70
C SER A 78 7.31 -4.77 -8.44
N HIS A 79 6.19 -4.59 -7.74
CA HIS A 79 4.95 -4.09 -8.32
C HIS A 79 4.80 -2.56 -8.32
N SER A 80 5.57 -1.85 -7.49
CA SER A 80 5.59 -0.38 -7.43
C SER A 80 7.00 0.13 -7.08
N PRO A 81 7.98 -0.03 -7.99
CA PRO A 81 9.39 0.30 -7.72
C PRO A 81 9.64 1.79 -7.46
N LEU A 82 8.70 2.66 -7.83
CA LEU A 82 8.77 4.10 -7.61
C LEU A 82 8.14 4.55 -6.30
N CYS A 83 7.59 3.65 -5.49
CA CYS A 83 6.99 4.00 -4.21
C CYS A 83 8.07 4.55 -3.25
N THR A 84 7.97 5.84 -2.92
CA THR A 84 8.92 6.48 -2.01
C THR A 84 8.83 5.94 -0.60
N PHE A 85 7.63 5.52 -0.15
CA PHE A 85 7.43 4.99 1.21
C PHE A 85 8.24 3.71 1.47
N ILE A 86 8.18 2.72 0.58
CA ILE A 86 8.92 1.45 0.78
C ILE A 86 10.44 1.62 0.69
N SER A 87 10.89 2.74 0.15
CA SER A 87 12.30 3.12 0.02
C SER A 87 12.80 3.97 1.19
N LEU A 88 11.95 4.30 2.16
CA LEU A 88 12.34 5.08 3.33
C LEU A 88 13.36 4.33 4.19
N LYS A 89 14.39 5.06 4.61
CA LYS A 89 15.44 4.55 5.52
C LYS A 89 15.23 4.94 6.97
N LYS A 90 14.32 5.88 7.23
CA LYS A 90 14.00 6.42 8.55
C LYS A 90 12.58 6.03 8.91
N SER A 91 12.30 5.88 10.19
CA SER A 91 10.92 5.75 10.66
C SER A 91 10.19 7.08 10.47
N VAL A 92 8.85 7.03 10.33
CA VAL A 92 8.02 8.23 10.14
C VAL A 92 8.21 9.23 11.29
N ASN A 93 8.40 8.75 12.51
CA ASN A 93 8.56 9.57 13.72
C ASN A 93 9.89 10.37 13.73
N GLU A 94 10.85 9.96 12.91
CA GLU A 94 12.18 10.60 12.81
C GLU A 94 12.28 11.56 11.61
N LEU A 95 11.21 11.69 10.82
CA LEU A 95 11.19 12.56 9.66
C LEU A 95 11.01 14.03 10.07
N THR A 96 11.74 14.92 9.41
CA THR A 96 11.49 16.36 9.55
C THR A 96 10.18 16.75 8.85
N VAL A 97 9.65 17.93 9.19
CA VAL A 97 8.48 18.49 8.51
C VAL A 97 8.72 18.61 7.00
N GLU A 98 9.93 18.97 6.57
CA GLU A 98 10.29 19.04 5.15
C GLU A 98 10.23 17.67 4.47
N GLU A 99 10.76 16.63 5.13
CA GLU A 99 10.72 15.26 4.61
C GLU A 99 9.28 14.76 4.50
N ILE A 100 8.42 15.04 5.48
CA ILE A 100 6.99 14.69 5.44
C ILE A 100 6.27 15.44 4.31
N LEU A 101 6.50 16.74 4.14
CA LEU A 101 5.91 17.53 3.06
C LEU A 101 6.33 16.99 1.68
N LYS A 102 7.59 16.57 1.56
CA LYS A 102 8.10 15.92 0.33
C LYS A 102 7.40 14.59 0.08
N LEU A 103 7.25 13.75 1.11
CA LEU A 103 6.53 12.48 0.98
C LEU A 103 5.08 12.70 0.56
N GLU A 104 4.37 13.64 1.18
CA GLU A 104 2.98 13.89 0.83
C GLU A 104 2.87 14.42 -0.61
N LYS A 105 3.79 15.28 -1.05
CA LYS A 105 3.87 15.71 -2.46
C LYS A 105 4.04 14.51 -3.41
N GLU A 106 4.91 13.55 -3.09
CA GLU A 106 5.07 12.34 -3.90
C GLU A 106 3.81 11.47 -3.87
N ARG A 107 3.16 11.33 -2.71
CA ARG A 107 1.88 10.60 -2.58
C ARG A 107 0.79 11.20 -3.47
N GLN A 108 0.69 12.53 -3.53
CA GLN A 108 -0.26 13.23 -4.39
C GLN A 108 -0.02 12.97 -5.88
N LYS A 109 1.23 12.73 -6.30
CA LYS A 109 1.50 12.31 -7.69
C LYS A 109 0.88 10.95 -7.98
N PHE A 110 1.01 9.99 -7.07
CA PHE A 110 0.35 8.67 -7.21
C PHE A 110 -1.17 8.82 -7.28
N LEU A 111 -1.77 9.66 -6.43
CA LEU A 111 -3.21 9.94 -6.50
C LEU A 111 -3.64 10.46 -7.87
N ILE A 112 -2.91 11.41 -8.46
CA ILE A 112 -3.24 11.97 -9.77
C ILE A 112 -3.07 10.92 -10.87
N VAL A 113 -1.98 10.13 -10.83
CA VAL A 113 -1.71 9.08 -11.83
C VAL A 113 -2.74 7.96 -11.75
N CYS A 114 -3.01 7.43 -10.55
CA CYS A 114 -3.99 6.38 -10.31
C CYS A 114 -5.42 6.85 -10.61
N ARG A 115 -5.80 8.10 -10.26
CA ARG A 115 -7.10 8.68 -10.65
C ARG A 115 -7.24 8.88 -12.15
N ASN A 116 -6.17 9.25 -12.85
CA ASN A 116 -6.20 9.35 -14.31
C ASN A 116 -6.31 7.97 -14.97
N PHE A 117 -5.82 6.90 -14.32
CA PHE A 117 -6.05 5.53 -14.75
C PHE A 117 -7.52 5.14 -14.50
N THR A 118 -8.04 5.26 -13.28
CA THR A 118 -9.43 4.90 -12.98
C THR A 118 -10.46 5.76 -13.72
N ALA A 119 -10.21 7.05 -13.96
CA ALA A 119 -11.11 7.90 -14.75
C ALA A 119 -11.08 7.58 -16.26
N LYS A 120 -9.96 7.08 -16.79
CA LYS A 120 -9.83 6.68 -18.20
C LYS A 120 -10.33 5.25 -18.44
N TYR A 121 -10.34 4.41 -17.41
CA TYR A 121 -10.74 3.00 -17.44
C TYR A 121 -12.02 2.68 -16.64
N SER A 122 -12.73 3.67 -16.08
CA SER A 122 -14.05 3.50 -15.39
C SER A 122 -15.12 2.89 -16.30
N VAL A 123 -14.90 2.90 -17.62
CA VAL A 123 -15.76 2.19 -18.58
C VAL A 123 -15.33 0.76 -18.88
N ILE A 124 -14.13 0.31 -18.48
CA ILE A 124 -13.56 -0.97 -18.90
C ILE A 124 -12.66 -1.59 -17.79
N LEU A 125 -13.22 -2.63 -17.15
CA LEU A 125 -12.58 -3.80 -16.53
C LEU A 125 -12.18 -3.77 -15.05
N CYS A 126 -13.06 -4.37 -14.24
CA CYS A 126 -12.68 -5.53 -13.43
C CYS A 126 -12.11 -6.61 -14.36
N SER A 127 -11.02 -7.29 -13.95
CA SER A 127 -10.27 -8.38 -14.61
C SER A 127 -8.97 -8.02 -15.35
N VAL A 128 -7.93 -8.77 -14.94
CA VAL A 128 -6.68 -9.15 -15.63
C VAL A 128 -5.47 -8.23 -15.45
N TRP A 129 -4.64 -8.53 -14.43
CA TRP A 129 -3.17 -8.41 -14.51
C TRP A 129 -2.52 -9.72 -14.04
N ALA A 130 -2.72 -10.80 -14.80
CA ALA A 130 -1.83 -11.95 -14.81
C ALA A 130 -0.91 -11.82 -16.03
N PHE A 131 0.27 -11.20 -15.86
CA PHE A 131 1.41 -11.40 -16.75
C PHE A 131 2.70 -11.13 -15.99
N SER A 132 3.25 -12.19 -15.40
CA SER A 132 4.69 -12.35 -15.29
C SER A 132 5.13 -13.30 -16.41
N THR A 133 5.75 -12.74 -17.43
CA THR A 133 6.58 -13.49 -18.38
C THR A 133 7.88 -13.88 -17.69
N LEU A 134 8.03 -15.16 -17.33
CA LEU A 134 9.02 -16.09 -17.89
C LEU A 134 8.78 -17.49 -17.32
#